data_AF-A0A3D4PBW9-F1
#
_entry.id   AF-A0A3D4PBW9-F1
#
_cell.length_a   1.000
_cell.length_b   1.000
_cell.length_c   1.000
_cell.angle_alpha   90.00
_cell.angle_beta   90.00
_cell.angle_gamma   90.00
#
_symmetry.space_group_name_H-M   'P 1'
#
loop_
_entity.id
_entity.type
_entity.pdbx_description
1 polymer ?
#
loop_
_entity_poly.entity_id
_entity_poly.type
_entity_poly.pdbx_seq_one_letter_code
_entity_poly.pdbx_strand_id
1 'polypeptide(L)'
;MAKKASSQLWLQGRVPSGYWDRVTNRKAYMRWLAKELGYKKTEDWYQVSKQDFHVRSGGGLLANYYHDSPQQAVLAHFPEYEWRPWLFRSTSQGFWQDKKNRLAYMDWLGDHLGLKSLEDWYKVSRSHFHTNHGGGMLANYYGDSVFRALREYAPKKKWVPWRFATVPQGFWKEQKNRQTYLRWLGKELGYDKPTDWYKLTRQHFSENHGEALFATYYNGSIMKALKDYRPSQKWSADRLREARKE
;
A
#
# COMPACT_ATOMS: atom_id res chain seq x y z
N MET A 1 -44.56 28.38 -27.13
CA MET A 1 -43.67 29.38 -26.50
C MET A 1 -42.76 28.70 -25.49
N ALA A 2 -41.48 29.03 -25.52
CA ALA A 2 -40.38 28.23 -24.97
C ALA A 2 -40.30 28.24 -23.42
N LYS A 3 -40.26 27.06 -22.80
CA LYS A 3 -39.83 26.87 -21.39
C LYS A 3 -38.32 27.11 -21.28
N LYS A 4 -37.90 28.37 -21.23
CA LYS A 4 -36.54 28.78 -20.85
C LYS A 4 -36.54 29.25 -19.41
N ALA A 5 -35.98 28.41 -18.53
CA ALA A 5 -35.16 28.72 -17.35
C ALA A 5 -35.35 27.62 -16.30
N SER A 6 -34.59 26.52 -16.44
CA SER A 6 -34.05 25.85 -15.26
C SER A 6 -33.08 26.85 -14.63
N SER A 7 -33.60 27.87 -13.94
CA SER A 7 -32.79 28.78 -13.15
C SER A 7 -32.01 27.93 -12.16
N GLN A 8 -30.75 28.28 -11.94
CA GLN A 8 -29.88 27.65 -10.95
C GLN A 8 -30.45 27.94 -9.57
N LEU A 9 -31.56 27.29 -9.19
CA LEU A 9 -32.34 27.58 -7.99
C LEU A 9 -31.50 27.46 -6.72
N TRP A 10 -30.45 26.64 -6.76
CA TRP A 10 -29.43 26.53 -5.71
C TRP A 10 -28.64 27.83 -5.47
N LEU A 11 -28.55 28.74 -6.44
CA LEU A 11 -27.95 30.07 -6.26
C LEU A 11 -28.88 31.05 -5.54
N GLN A 12 -30.18 30.77 -5.51
CA GLN A 12 -31.19 31.64 -4.88
C GLN A 12 -31.44 31.27 -3.41
N GLY A 13 -30.65 30.34 -2.86
CA GLY A 13 -30.74 29.87 -1.48
C GLY A 13 -31.13 28.40 -1.38
N ARG A 14 -31.84 28.03 -0.30
CA ARG A 14 -32.27 26.66 -0.06
C ARG A 14 -33.29 26.24 -1.11
N VAL A 15 -32.97 25.21 -1.90
CA VAL A 15 -33.88 24.64 -2.88
C VAL A 15 -35.12 24.01 -2.21
N PRO A 16 -36.28 23.93 -2.90
CA PRO A 16 -37.47 23.26 -2.38
C PRO A 16 -37.21 21.81 -1.97
N SER A 17 -38.01 21.30 -1.03
CA SER A 17 -37.97 19.88 -0.66
C SER A 17 -38.18 19.00 -1.90
N GLY A 18 -37.42 17.91 -1.99
CA GLY A 18 -37.43 16.98 -3.13
C GLY A 18 -36.86 17.52 -4.45
N TYR A 19 -36.30 18.74 -4.47
CA TYR A 19 -35.66 19.27 -5.68
C TYR A 19 -34.53 18.36 -6.18
N TRP A 20 -33.74 17.80 -5.26
CA TRP A 20 -32.61 16.94 -5.57
C TRP A 20 -33.00 15.49 -5.89
N ASP A 21 -34.27 15.08 -5.69
CA ASP A 21 -34.75 13.74 -6.06
C ASP A 21 -34.64 13.52 -7.57
N ARG A 22 -34.81 14.59 -8.35
CA ARG A 22 -34.70 14.56 -9.80
C ARG A 22 -33.24 14.46 -10.22
N VAL A 23 -32.86 13.32 -10.81
CA VAL A 23 -31.53 13.08 -11.40
C VAL A 23 -31.13 14.20 -12.37
N THR A 24 -32.08 14.76 -13.13
CA THR A 24 -31.82 15.88 -14.06
C THR A 24 -31.31 17.13 -13.35
N ASN A 25 -31.82 17.44 -12.15
CA ASN A 25 -31.36 18.57 -11.35
C ASN A 25 -29.95 18.30 -10.79
N ARG A 26 -29.69 17.08 -10.31
CA ARG A 26 -28.34 16.68 -9.86
C ARG A 26 -27.33 16.79 -11.00
N LYS A 27 -27.66 16.28 -12.19
CA LYS A 27 -26.81 16.40 -13.40
C LYS A 27 -26.63 17.85 -13.83
N ALA A 28 -27.67 18.70 -13.74
CA ALA A 28 -27.55 20.12 -14.06
C ALA A 28 -26.60 20.85 -13.10
N TYR A 29 -26.68 20.56 -11.81
CA TYR A 29 -25.76 21.08 -10.80
C TYR A 29 -24.32 20.67 -11.08
N MET A 30 -24.06 19.38 -11.31
CA MET A 30 -22.70 18.88 -11.58
C MET A 30 -22.09 19.52 -12.85
N ARG A 31 -22.87 19.70 -13.92
CA ARG A 31 -22.41 20.40 -15.12
C ARG A 31 -22.11 21.87 -14.86
N TRP A 32 -22.88 22.54 -14.00
CA TRP A 32 -22.60 23.90 -13.61
C TRP A 32 -21.35 23.99 -12.73
N LEU A 33 -21.22 23.10 -11.73
CA LEU A 33 -20.05 23.04 -10.85
C LEU A 33 -18.76 22.84 -11.64
N ALA A 34 -18.75 21.95 -12.65
CA ALA A 34 -17.60 21.79 -13.55
C ALA A 34 -17.18 23.10 -14.23
N LYS A 35 -18.15 23.91 -14.69
CA LYS A 35 -17.87 25.21 -15.30
C LYS A 35 -17.29 26.20 -14.29
N GLU A 36 -17.85 26.27 -13.09
CA GLU A 36 -17.35 27.15 -12.03
C GLU A 36 -15.95 26.78 -11.56
N LEU A 37 -15.62 25.49 -11.56
CA LEU A 37 -14.29 24.99 -11.20
C LEU A 37 -13.32 24.99 -12.39
N GLY A 38 -13.77 25.38 -13.58
CA GLY A 38 -12.95 25.42 -14.79
C GLY A 38 -12.50 24.04 -15.27
N TYR A 39 -13.23 22.96 -14.94
CA TYR A 39 -12.90 21.60 -15.35
C TYR A 39 -13.14 21.43 -16.85
N LYS A 40 -12.10 20.96 -17.55
CA LYS A 40 -12.06 20.83 -19.01
C LYS A 40 -12.10 19.37 -19.46
N LYS A 41 -11.56 18.46 -18.66
CA LYS A 41 -11.54 17.02 -18.91
C LYS A 41 -12.17 16.27 -17.75
N THR A 42 -12.63 15.04 -18.00
CA THR A 42 -13.29 14.21 -16.98
C THR A 42 -12.40 14.03 -15.76
N GLU A 43 -11.10 13.78 -15.94
CA GLU A 43 -10.13 13.56 -14.87
C GLU A 43 -9.98 14.73 -13.90
N ASP A 44 -10.37 15.95 -14.28
CA ASP A 44 -10.30 17.11 -13.38
C ASP A 44 -11.18 16.91 -12.13
N TRP A 45 -12.22 16.06 -12.24
CA TRP A 45 -13.08 15.70 -11.11
C TRP A 45 -12.35 14.94 -10.00
N TYR A 46 -11.16 14.35 -10.22
CA TYR A 46 -10.35 13.82 -9.11
C TYR A 46 -9.99 14.89 -8.08
N GLN A 47 -9.94 16.16 -8.50
CA GLN A 47 -9.58 17.29 -7.66
C GLN A 47 -10.77 17.86 -6.88
N VAL A 48 -11.99 17.37 -7.08
CA VAL A 48 -13.18 17.93 -6.42
C VAL A 48 -13.14 17.63 -4.92
N SER A 49 -13.52 18.62 -4.12
CA SER A 49 -13.54 18.55 -2.66
C SER A 49 -14.94 18.76 -2.11
N LYS A 50 -15.16 18.40 -0.84
CA LYS A 50 -16.42 18.72 -0.12
C LYS A 50 -16.66 20.23 -0.11
N GLN A 51 -15.60 21.01 0.09
CA GLN A 51 -15.66 22.46 0.13
C GLN A 51 -16.22 23.05 -1.17
N ASP A 52 -15.87 22.47 -2.33
CA ASP A 52 -16.38 22.92 -3.62
C ASP A 52 -17.90 22.85 -3.72
N PHE A 53 -18.51 21.83 -3.11
CA PHE A 53 -19.96 21.71 -3.00
C PHE A 53 -20.52 22.67 -1.95
N HIS A 54 -19.95 22.69 -0.73
CA HIS A 54 -20.49 23.47 0.39
C HIS A 54 -20.53 24.97 0.11
N VAL A 55 -19.47 25.55 -0.48
CA VAL A 55 -19.43 26.99 -0.80
C VAL A 55 -20.26 27.38 -2.03
N ARG A 56 -20.75 26.40 -2.79
CA ARG A 56 -21.53 26.59 -4.03
C ARG A 56 -22.92 25.98 -3.92
N SER A 57 -23.52 26.07 -2.73
CA SER A 57 -24.89 25.64 -2.45
C SER A 57 -25.20 24.16 -2.75
N GLY A 58 -24.17 23.32 -2.86
CA GLY A 58 -24.26 21.88 -3.08
C GLY A 58 -24.18 21.04 -1.82
N GLY A 59 -23.98 21.65 -0.65
CA GLY A 59 -23.84 20.92 0.62
C GLY A 59 -25.03 20.02 0.93
N GLY A 60 -26.26 20.51 0.73
CA GLY A 60 -27.48 19.71 0.92
C GLY A 60 -27.66 18.58 -0.12
N LEU A 61 -27.16 18.76 -1.35
CA LEU A 61 -27.11 17.69 -2.34
C LEU A 61 -26.14 16.60 -1.88
N LEU A 62 -24.94 16.99 -1.47
CA LEU A 62 -23.89 16.06 -1.07
C LEU A 62 -24.26 15.26 0.17
N ALA A 63 -24.75 15.93 1.21
CA ALA A 63 -25.12 15.31 2.48
C ALA A 63 -26.28 14.32 2.30
N ASN A 64 -27.33 14.70 1.60
CA ASN A 64 -28.58 13.92 1.56
C ASN A 64 -28.58 12.79 0.51
N TYR A 65 -27.76 12.88 -0.55
CA TYR A 65 -27.81 11.93 -1.67
C TYR A 65 -26.50 11.17 -1.90
N TYR A 66 -25.41 11.66 -1.32
CA TYR A 66 -24.07 11.11 -1.57
C TYR A 66 -23.26 10.94 -0.28
N HIS A 67 -23.92 10.86 0.88
CA HIS A 67 -23.28 10.66 2.19
C HIS A 67 -22.10 11.61 2.46
N ASP A 68 -22.25 12.87 2.04
CA ASP A 68 -21.22 13.90 2.12
C ASP A 68 -19.91 13.50 1.41
N SER A 69 -19.98 12.69 0.34
CA SER A 69 -18.85 12.18 -0.45
C SER A 69 -18.82 12.76 -1.87
N PRO A 70 -17.85 13.64 -2.19
CA PRO A 70 -17.67 14.17 -3.54
C PRO A 70 -17.39 13.07 -4.57
N GLN A 71 -16.64 12.03 -4.16
CA GLN A 71 -16.38 10.86 -4.97
C GLN A 71 -17.70 10.19 -5.41
N GLN A 72 -18.63 9.93 -4.49
CA GLN A 72 -19.90 9.29 -4.84
C GLN A 72 -20.74 10.16 -5.80
N ALA A 73 -20.72 11.48 -5.63
CA ALA A 73 -21.39 12.39 -6.55
C ALA A 73 -20.81 12.30 -7.98
N VAL A 74 -19.48 12.20 -8.12
CA VAL A 74 -18.79 12.06 -9.41
C VAL A 74 -19.09 10.72 -10.06
N LEU A 75 -18.98 9.61 -9.31
CA LEU A 75 -19.29 8.26 -9.81
C LEU A 75 -20.75 8.17 -10.31
N ALA A 76 -21.70 8.76 -9.59
CA ALA A 76 -23.10 8.83 -10.03
C ALA A 76 -23.30 9.72 -11.26
N HIS A 77 -22.45 10.72 -11.48
CA HIS A 77 -22.54 11.62 -12.63
C HIS A 77 -21.94 11.01 -13.91
N PHE A 78 -20.85 10.26 -13.78
CA PHE A 78 -20.14 9.57 -14.86
C PHE A 78 -20.00 8.07 -14.57
N PRO A 79 -21.10 7.30 -14.63
CA PRO A 79 -21.08 5.88 -14.27
C PRO A 79 -20.26 5.02 -15.25
N GLU A 80 -20.16 5.45 -16.52
CA GLU A 80 -19.42 4.75 -17.57
C GLU A 80 -17.91 5.05 -17.56
N TYR A 81 -17.46 5.99 -16.71
CA TYR A 81 -16.04 6.34 -16.63
C TYR A 81 -15.36 5.46 -15.59
N GLU A 82 -14.26 4.80 -15.99
CA GLU A 82 -13.45 3.92 -15.13
C GLU A 82 -12.64 4.75 -14.12
N TRP A 83 -13.31 5.18 -13.04
CA TRP A 83 -12.69 5.92 -11.95
C TRP A 83 -11.76 5.04 -11.12
N ARG A 84 -10.64 5.63 -10.69
CA ARG A 84 -9.71 5.04 -9.70
C ARG A 84 -9.94 5.75 -8.37
N PRO A 85 -10.68 5.16 -7.41
CA PRO A 85 -11.11 5.84 -6.19
C PRO A 85 -9.97 6.49 -5.39
N TRP A 86 -8.79 5.89 -5.39
CA TRP A 86 -7.61 6.40 -4.68
C TRP A 86 -6.98 7.65 -5.31
N LEU A 87 -7.32 8.00 -6.55
CA LEU A 87 -6.85 9.25 -7.17
C LEU A 87 -7.67 10.48 -6.74
N PHE A 88 -8.84 10.27 -6.12
CA PHE A 88 -9.57 11.38 -5.49
C PHE A 88 -8.81 11.89 -4.27
N ARG A 89 -9.04 13.15 -3.89
CA ARG A 89 -8.47 13.75 -2.67
C ARG A 89 -8.70 12.91 -1.41
N SER A 90 -9.80 12.17 -1.36
CA SER A 90 -10.07 11.17 -0.33
C SER A 90 -10.94 10.05 -0.87
N THR A 91 -10.65 8.83 -0.42
CA THR A 91 -11.53 7.68 -0.63
C THR A 91 -12.71 7.74 0.32
N SER A 92 -13.87 7.21 -0.10
CA SER A 92 -15.03 7.04 0.81
C SER A 92 -14.68 6.28 2.10
N GLN A 93 -15.43 6.52 3.16
CA GLN A 93 -15.24 5.84 4.45
C GLN A 93 -15.34 4.33 4.29
N GLY A 94 -14.42 3.58 4.89
CA GLY A 94 -14.39 2.12 4.81
C GLY A 94 -13.90 1.55 3.47
N PHE A 95 -13.57 2.39 2.47
CA PHE A 95 -13.13 1.94 1.15
C PHE A 95 -12.00 0.88 1.20
N TRP A 96 -10.99 1.13 2.03
CA TRP A 96 -9.83 0.23 2.18
C TRP A 96 -10.11 -1.02 3.03
N GLN A 97 -11.26 -1.12 3.70
CA GLN A 97 -11.65 -2.34 4.42
C GLN A 97 -11.95 -3.48 3.45
N ASP A 98 -12.49 -3.16 2.27
CA ASP A 98 -12.72 -4.12 1.21
C ASP A 98 -11.38 -4.56 0.60
N LYS A 99 -11.10 -5.86 0.69
CA LYS A 99 -9.94 -6.48 0.09
C LYS A 99 -9.87 -6.26 -1.42
N LYS A 100 -11.00 -6.28 -2.14
CA LYS A 100 -11.03 -6.09 -3.59
C LYS A 100 -10.45 -4.73 -4.00
N ASN A 101 -10.76 -3.69 -3.23
CA ASN A 101 -10.23 -2.35 -3.46
C ASN A 101 -8.72 -2.27 -3.23
N ARG A 102 -8.21 -2.96 -2.19
CA ARG A 102 -6.77 -3.05 -1.94
C ARG A 102 -6.06 -3.77 -3.07
N LEU A 103 -6.62 -4.88 -3.57
CA LEU A 103 -6.05 -5.63 -4.70
C LEU A 103 -6.04 -4.80 -5.98
N ALA A 104 -7.15 -4.14 -6.32
CA ALA A 104 -7.24 -3.27 -7.50
C ALA A 104 -6.24 -2.11 -7.45
N TYR A 105 -5.99 -1.54 -6.26
CA TYR A 105 -4.93 -0.56 -6.07
C TYR A 105 -3.54 -1.16 -6.31
N MET A 106 -3.29 -2.39 -5.84
CA MET A 106 -2.00 -3.06 -6.05
C MET A 106 -1.75 -3.38 -7.53
N ASP A 107 -2.77 -3.84 -8.25
CA ASP A 107 -2.71 -4.02 -9.71
C ASP A 107 -2.32 -2.69 -10.38
N TRP A 108 -3.07 -1.63 -10.06
CA TRP A 108 -2.80 -0.29 -10.60
C TRP A 108 -1.40 0.23 -10.26
N LEU A 109 -0.95 0.08 -9.01
CA LEU A 109 0.37 0.53 -8.59
C LEU A 109 1.46 -0.22 -9.34
N GLY A 110 1.29 -1.53 -9.55
CA GLY A 110 2.21 -2.35 -10.34
C GLY A 110 2.32 -1.85 -11.77
N ASP A 111 1.19 -1.61 -12.42
CA ASP A 111 1.15 -1.05 -13.78
C ASP A 111 1.74 0.36 -13.85
N HIS A 112 1.40 1.21 -12.88
CA HIS A 112 1.85 2.60 -12.81
C HIS A 112 3.38 2.71 -12.62
N LEU A 113 3.97 1.79 -11.85
CA LEU A 113 5.41 1.68 -11.67
C LEU A 113 6.10 0.88 -12.80
N GLY A 114 5.33 0.37 -13.77
CA GLY A 114 5.85 -0.39 -14.91
C GLY A 114 6.45 -1.74 -14.53
N LEU A 115 6.02 -2.35 -13.42
CA LEU A 115 6.50 -3.65 -12.96
C LEU A 115 6.14 -4.73 -13.97
N LYS A 116 7.10 -5.59 -14.34
CA LYS A 116 6.90 -6.63 -15.37
C LYS A 116 6.66 -8.00 -14.79
N SER A 117 6.99 -8.19 -13.51
CA SER A 117 6.87 -9.46 -12.83
C SER A 117 6.60 -9.28 -11.33
N LEU A 118 6.17 -10.37 -10.68
CA LEU A 118 6.10 -10.39 -9.22
C LEU A 118 7.48 -10.20 -8.55
N GLU A 119 8.59 -10.37 -9.28
CA GLU A 119 9.93 -10.19 -8.72
C GLU A 119 10.29 -8.70 -8.56
N ASP A 120 9.80 -7.84 -9.45
CA ASP A 120 10.07 -6.41 -9.41
C ASP A 120 9.53 -5.72 -8.16
N TRP A 121 8.54 -6.33 -7.50
CA TRP A 121 7.97 -5.83 -6.24
C TRP A 121 8.97 -5.76 -5.08
N TYR A 122 10.11 -6.47 -5.14
CA TYR A 122 11.17 -6.27 -4.14
C TYR A 122 11.83 -4.89 -4.22
N LYS A 123 11.73 -4.22 -5.39
CA LYS A 123 12.22 -2.84 -5.60
C LYS A 123 11.24 -1.80 -5.05
N VAL A 124 10.00 -2.20 -4.76
CA VAL A 124 8.95 -1.30 -4.28
C VAL A 124 9.11 -1.06 -2.78
N SER A 125 9.37 0.19 -2.43
CA SER A 125 9.41 0.67 -1.04
C SER A 125 8.10 1.29 -0.57
N ARG A 126 7.94 1.47 0.75
CA ARG A 126 6.79 2.19 1.34
C ARG A 126 6.59 3.59 0.74
N SER A 127 7.67 4.27 0.34
CA SER A 127 7.59 5.60 -0.25
C SER A 127 6.72 5.60 -1.51
N HIS A 128 6.82 4.57 -2.35
CA HIS A 128 5.96 4.45 -3.54
C HIS A 128 4.48 4.41 -3.19
N PHE A 129 4.09 3.80 -2.06
CA PHE A 129 2.69 3.84 -1.61
C PHE A 129 2.29 5.24 -1.13
N HIS A 130 3.15 5.89 -0.33
CA HIS A 130 2.87 7.22 0.21
C HIS A 130 2.81 8.30 -0.87
N THR A 131 3.61 8.19 -1.94
CA THR A 131 3.59 9.13 -3.07
C THR A 131 2.53 8.81 -4.13
N ASN A 132 1.92 7.62 -4.08
CA ASN A 132 0.88 7.18 -5.02
C ASN A 132 -0.45 6.88 -4.33
N HIS A 133 -0.85 7.69 -3.34
CA HIS A 133 -2.18 7.65 -2.71
C HIS A 133 -2.52 6.40 -1.88
N GLY A 134 -1.60 5.42 -1.77
CA GLY A 134 -1.78 4.20 -0.97
C GLY A 134 -1.20 4.25 0.44
N GLY A 135 -0.59 5.38 0.85
CA GLY A 135 0.09 5.49 2.16
C GLY A 135 -0.82 5.18 3.35
N GLY A 136 -2.04 5.73 3.35
CA GLY A 136 -3.03 5.46 4.41
C GLY A 136 -3.49 4.00 4.44
N MET A 137 -3.63 3.35 3.28
CA MET A 137 -3.92 1.92 3.21
C MET A 137 -2.75 1.10 3.77
N LEU A 138 -1.52 1.41 3.35
CA LEU A 138 -0.32 0.69 3.79
C LEU A 138 -0.14 0.77 5.31
N ALA A 139 -0.27 1.96 5.88
CA ALA A 139 -0.18 2.19 7.32
C ALA A 139 -1.27 1.44 8.09
N ASN A 140 -2.54 1.64 7.73
CA ASN A 140 -3.66 1.19 8.56
C ASN A 140 -3.97 -0.30 8.45
N TYR A 141 -3.69 -0.93 7.31
CA TYR A 141 -4.06 -2.35 7.07
C TYR A 141 -2.85 -3.29 7.08
N TYR A 142 -1.65 -2.76 6.89
CA TYR A 142 -0.44 -3.57 6.78
C TYR A 142 0.67 -3.14 7.74
N GLY A 143 0.43 -2.17 8.63
CA GLY A 143 1.42 -1.66 9.57
C GLY A 143 2.64 -1.07 8.86
N ASP A 144 2.39 -0.31 7.79
CA ASP A 144 3.38 0.33 6.92
C ASP A 144 4.37 -0.67 6.25
N SER A 145 3.96 -1.94 6.12
CA SER A 145 4.81 -3.02 5.59
C SER A 145 4.40 -3.48 4.19
N VAL A 146 5.26 -3.21 3.21
CA VAL A 146 5.10 -3.68 1.82
C VAL A 146 5.02 -5.20 1.73
N PHE A 147 5.86 -5.91 2.50
CA PHE A 147 5.83 -7.37 2.57
C PHE A 147 4.46 -7.91 2.97
N ARG A 148 3.79 -7.31 3.96
CA ARG A 148 2.45 -7.74 4.41
C ARG A 148 1.40 -7.48 3.34
N ALA A 149 1.45 -6.34 2.67
CA ALA A 149 0.58 -6.06 1.53
C ALA A 149 0.75 -7.09 0.40
N LEU A 150 2.00 -7.44 0.07
CA LEU A 150 2.31 -8.41 -0.99
C LEU A 150 1.93 -9.85 -0.67
N ARG A 151 1.91 -10.22 0.62
CA ARG A 151 1.35 -11.51 1.04
C ARG A 151 -0.15 -11.60 0.80
N GLU A 152 -0.88 -10.50 0.92
CA GLU A 152 -2.30 -10.47 0.57
C GLU A 152 -2.50 -10.46 -0.96
N TYR A 153 -1.70 -9.67 -1.67
CA TYR A 153 -1.80 -9.49 -3.13
C TYR A 153 -1.41 -10.74 -3.92
N ALA A 154 -0.29 -11.37 -3.58
CA ALA A 154 0.23 -12.55 -4.26
C ALA A 154 0.53 -13.69 -3.26
N PRO A 155 -0.51 -14.31 -2.67
CA PRO A 155 -0.35 -15.28 -1.58
C PRO A 155 0.37 -16.57 -1.99
N LYS A 156 0.34 -16.91 -3.29
CA LYS A 156 1.03 -18.10 -3.83
C LYS A 156 2.54 -17.90 -3.96
N LYS A 157 3.03 -16.64 -4.04
CA LYS A 157 4.46 -16.36 -4.14
C LYS A 157 5.10 -16.50 -2.76
N LYS A 158 6.19 -17.27 -2.71
CA LYS A 158 7.03 -17.40 -1.51
C LYS A 158 7.94 -16.18 -1.39
N TRP A 159 7.41 -15.11 -0.83
CA TRP A 159 8.16 -13.89 -0.58
C TRP A 159 9.28 -14.10 0.45
N VAL A 160 10.42 -13.47 0.21
CA VAL A 160 11.64 -13.52 1.02
C VAL A 160 11.76 -12.20 1.78
N PRO A 161 11.37 -12.15 3.07
CA PRO A 161 11.12 -10.88 3.77
C PRO A 161 12.32 -9.93 3.82
N TRP A 162 13.53 -10.48 3.93
CA TRP A 162 14.78 -9.71 4.02
C TRP A 162 15.26 -9.16 2.67
N ARG A 163 14.68 -9.56 1.54
CA ARG A 163 14.98 -8.96 0.22
C ARG A 163 14.24 -7.63 -0.01
N PHE A 164 13.29 -7.29 0.85
CA PHE A 164 12.69 -5.96 0.85
C PHE A 164 13.61 -4.96 1.53
N ALA A 165 13.51 -3.68 1.15
CA ALA A 165 14.28 -2.60 1.76
C ALA A 165 14.13 -2.55 3.30
N THR A 166 12.96 -2.93 3.82
CA THR A 166 12.72 -3.07 5.25
C THR A 166 11.90 -4.33 5.55
N VAL A 167 12.31 -5.05 6.59
CA VAL A 167 11.47 -6.12 7.18
C VAL A 167 10.40 -5.49 8.10
N PRO A 168 9.25 -6.16 8.32
CA PRO A 168 8.25 -5.69 9.27
C PRO A 168 8.84 -5.46 10.67
N GLN A 169 8.33 -4.45 11.39
CA GLN A 169 8.73 -4.22 12.78
C GLN A 169 8.50 -5.48 13.63
N GLY A 170 9.49 -5.83 14.45
CA GLY A 170 9.42 -7.03 15.31
C GLY A 170 9.64 -8.37 14.59
N PHE A 171 9.79 -8.39 13.26
CA PHE A 171 9.95 -9.63 12.48
C PHE A 171 11.06 -10.55 13.02
N TRP A 172 12.21 -9.98 13.38
CA TRP A 172 13.36 -10.72 13.90
C TRP A 172 13.25 -11.16 15.36
N LYS A 173 12.26 -10.66 16.13
CA LYS A 173 12.00 -11.11 17.50
C LYS A 173 11.63 -12.59 17.53
N GLU A 174 10.90 -13.05 16.51
CA GLU A 174 10.53 -14.46 16.35
C GLU A 174 11.73 -15.31 15.92
N GLN A 175 12.12 -16.27 16.76
CA GLN A 175 13.23 -17.19 16.46
C GLN A 175 13.03 -17.95 15.15
N LYS A 176 11.79 -18.35 14.85
CA LYS A 176 11.45 -19.06 13.61
C LYS A 176 11.85 -18.26 12.37
N ASN A 177 11.70 -16.92 12.39
CA ASN A 177 12.07 -16.07 11.26
C ASN A 177 13.59 -15.99 11.09
N ARG A 178 14.33 -15.90 12.20
CA ARG A 178 15.80 -15.94 12.19
C ARG A 178 16.33 -17.29 11.67
N GLN A 179 15.76 -18.39 12.13
CA GLN A 179 16.10 -19.73 11.65
C GLN A 179 15.75 -19.92 10.17
N THR A 180 14.65 -19.33 9.71
CA THR A 180 14.26 -19.38 8.29
C THR A 180 15.22 -18.57 7.42
N TYR A 181 15.67 -17.40 7.88
CA TYR A 181 16.74 -16.63 7.25
C TYR A 181 18.02 -17.45 7.16
N LEU A 182 18.48 -18.03 8.28
CA LEU A 182 19.72 -18.81 8.28
C LEU A 182 19.60 -20.02 7.36
N ARG A 183 18.48 -20.76 7.37
CA ARG A 183 18.26 -21.85 6.41
C ARG A 183 18.38 -21.39 4.96
N TRP A 184 17.80 -20.24 4.62
CA TRP A 184 17.92 -19.67 3.28
C TRP A 184 19.36 -19.26 2.97
N LEU A 185 20.04 -18.54 3.87
CA LEU A 185 21.43 -18.15 3.72
C LEU A 185 22.35 -19.36 3.49
N GLY A 186 22.12 -20.45 4.22
CA GLY A 186 22.85 -21.70 4.02
C GLY A 186 22.67 -22.26 2.61
N LYS A 187 21.48 -22.15 2.02
CA LYS A 187 21.25 -22.57 0.62
C LYS A 187 21.97 -21.67 -0.37
N GLU A 188 21.93 -20.35 -0.17
CA GLU A 188 22.65 -19.39 -1.03
C GLU A 188 24.16 -19.61 -1.00
N LEU A 189 24.71 -20.03 0.15
CA LEU A 189 26.14 -20.32 0.33
C LEU A 189 26.53 -21.78 0.00
N GLY A 190 25.58 -22.66 -0.30
CA GLY A 190 25.84 -24.10 -0.50
C GLY A 190 26.26 -24.85 0.77
N TYR A 191 25.83 -24.41 1.95
CA TYR A 191 26.18 -24.99 3.26
C TYR A 191 25.21 -26.11 3.66
N ASP A 192 25.41 -27.29 3.11
CA ASP A 192 24.57 -28.47 3.37
C ASP A 192 24.97 -29.23 4.64
N LYS A 193 26.28 -29.26 4.97
CA LYS A 193 26.82 -30.01 6.10
C LYS A 193 27.04 -29.11 7.32
N PRO A 194 26.90 -29.63 8.56
CA PRO A 194 27.22 -28.85 9.76
C PRO A 194 28.62 -28.21 9.75
N THR A 195 29.60 -28.83 9.10
CA THR A 195 30.97 -28.31 8.99
C THR A 195 31.08 -27.04 8.15
N ASP A 196 30.23 -26.89 7.13
CA ASP A 196 30.28 -25.72 6.23
C ASP A 196 29.97 -24.42 6.98
N TRP A 197 29.13 -24.51 8.01
CA TRP A 197 28.73 -23.39 8.87
C TRP A 197 29.89 -22.76 9.66
N TYR A 198 31.03 -23.44 9.82
CA TYR A 198 32.22 -22.84 10.42
C TYR A 198 32.86 -21.78 9.51
N LYS A 199 32.60 -21.82 8.20
CA LYS A 199 33.01 -20.79 7.23
C LYS A 199 32.12 -19.54 7.27
N LEU A 200 31.08 -19.50 8.12
CA LEU A 200 30.16 -18.37 8.17
C LEU A 200 30.86 -17.12 8.75
N THR A 201 30.86 -16.03 7.99
CA THR A 201 31.45 -14.74 8.38
C THR A 201 30.36 -13.67 8.54
N ARG A 202 30.72 -12.52 9.11
CA ARG A 202 29.84 -11.33 9.13
C ARG A 202 29.51 -10.87 7.70
N GLN A 203 30.48 -10.95 6.79
CA GLN A 203 30.34 -10.53 5.40
C GLN A 203 29.16 -11.26 4.71
N HIS A 204 28.99 -12.56 4.98
CA HIS A 204 27.83 -13.29 4.48
C HIS A 204 26.49 -12.70 4.94
N PHE A 205 26.39 -12.13 6.15
CA PHE A 205 25.17 -11.44 6.57
C PHE A 205 25.01 -10.09 5.87
N SER A 206 26.06 -9.29 5.75
CA SER A 206 25.98 -7.98 5.09
C SER A 206 25.62 -8.09 3.61
N GLU A 207 26.19 -9.07 2.91
CA GLU A 207 25.94 -9.31 1.47
C GLU A 207 24.56 -9.93 1.21
N ASN A 208 23.93 -10.53 2.22
CA ASN A 208 22.66 -11.24 2.08
C ASN A 208 21.54 -10.65 2.95
N HIS A 209 21.55 -9.33 3.15
CA HIS A 209 20.47 -8.56 3.81
C HIS A 209 20.24 -8.89 5.30
N GLY A 210 21.20 -9.54 5.96
CA GLY A 210 21.14 -9.97 7.35
C GLY A 210 21.87 -9.08 8.35
N GLU A 211 22.49 -7.97 7.94
CA GLU A 211 23.33 -7.15 8.83
C GLU A 211 22.57 -6.66 10.07
N ALA A 212 21.34 -6.15 9.91
CA ALA A 212 20.53 -5.68 11.02
C ALA A 212 20.15 -6.83 11.98
N LEU A 213 19.81 -8.01 11.43
CA LEU A 213 19.58 -9.21 12.23
C LEU A 213 20.82 -9.58 13.05
N PHE A 214 21.98 -9.62 12.38
CA PHE A 214 23.25 -10.04 12.96
C PHE A 214 23.72 -9.10 14.07
N ALA A 215 23.65 -7.80 13.83
CA ALA A 215 24.01 -6.78 14.81
C ALA A 215 23.06 -6.81 16.02
N THR A 216 21.75 -6.78 15.79
CA THR A 216 20.77 -6.60 16.88
C THR A 216 20.51 -7.86 17.70
N TYR A 217 20.40 -9.04 17.07
CA TYR A 217 19.97 -10.27 17.77
C TYR A 217 21.13 -11.20 18.12
N TYR A 218 22.24 -11.10 17.39
CA TYR A 218 23.42 -11.91 17.66
C TYR A 218 24.59 -11.10 18.22
N ASN A 219 24.46 -9.78 18.36
CA ASN A 219 25.50 -8.88 18.86
C ASN A 219 26.84 -9.11 18.16
N GLY A 220 26.81 -9.31 16.84
CA GLY A 220 27.99 -9.57 16.03
C GLY A 220 28.62 -10.97 16.20
N SER A 221 27.98 -11.89 16.92
CA SER A 221 28.54 -13.21 17.22
C SER A 221 28.00 -14.31 16.28
N ILE A 222 28.88 -14.85 15.44
CA ILE A 222 28.60 -16.04 14.62
C ILE A 222 28.18 -17.23 15.50
N MET A 223 28.84 -17.44 16.64
CA MET A 223 28.49 -18.52 17.56
C MET A 223 27.06 -18.40 18.10
N LYS A 224 26.58 -17.17 18.40
CA LYS A 224 25.18 -16.96 18.79
C LYS A 224 24.22 -17.29 17.65
N ALA A 225 24.54 -16.89 16.42
CA ALA A 225 23.73 -17.22 15.24
C ALA A 225 23.63 -18.75 15.02
N LEU A 226 24.75 -19.47 15.13
CA LEU A 226 24.78 -20.93 14.97
C LEU A 226 23.97 -21.66 16.06
N LYS A 227 24.11 -21.22 17.32
CA LYS A 227 23.32 -21.76 18.44
C LYS A 227 21.82 -21.46 18.30
N ASP A 228 21.44 -20.30 17.78
CA ASP A 228 20.04 -19.96 17.50
C ASP A 228 19.47 -20.80 16.36
N TYR A 229 20.28 -21.11 15.33
CA TYR A 229 19.88 -21.92 14.17
C TYR A 229 19.69 -23.40 14.50
N ARG A 230 20.67 -24.00 15.18
CA ARG A 230 20.67 -25.41 15.57
C ARG A 230 21.08 -25.55 17.04
N PRO A 231 20.15 -25.32 17.98
CA PRO A 231 20.46 -25.35 19.42
C PRO A 231 20.98 -26.70 19.93
N SER A 232 20.56 -27.80 19.30
CA SER A 232 21.00 -29.16 19.64
C SER A 232 22.38 -29.54 19.08
N GLN A 233 22.90 -28.79 18.10
CA GLN A 233 24.22 -29.05 17.53
C GLN A 233 25.31 -28.57 18.49
N LYS A 234 26.29 -29.44 18.80
CA LYS A 234 27.47 -29.07 19.57
C LYS A 234 28.48 -28.31 18.70
N TRP A 235 28.34 -26.99 18.65
CA TRP A 235 29.25 -26.09 17.93
C TRP A 235 30.57 -25.90 18.71
N SER A 236 31.71 -25.99 18.04
CA SER A 236 33.05 -25.77 18.63
C SER A 236 33.55 -24.34 18.37
N ALA A 237 33.94 -23.63 19.43
CA ALA A 237 34.54 -22.30 19.31
C ALA A 237 35.94 -22.36 18.68
N ASP A 238 36.71 -23.41 18.95
CA ASP A 238 38.06 -23.56 18.41
C ASP A 238 38.03 -23.80 16.91
N ARG A 239 37.14 -24.69 16.43
CA ARG A 239 36.93 -24.89 14.99
C ARG A 239 36.51 -23.62 14.26
N LEU A 240 35.69 -22.78 14.90
CA LEU A 240 35.28 -21.49 14.35
C LEU A 240 36.44 -20.49 14.27
N ARG A 241 37.41 -20.57 15.19
CA ARG A 241 38.62 -19.73 15.17
C ARG A 241 39.63 -20.22 14.14
N GLU A 242 39.82 -21.53 14.03
CA GLU A 242 40.70 -22.18 13.05
C GLU A 242 40.28 -21.84 11.63
N ALA A 243 38.99 -22.01 11.31
CA ALA A 243 38.42 -21.73 9.98
C ALA A 243 38.46 -20.24 9.55
N ARG A 244 38.96 -19.33 10.41
CA ARG A 244 39.13 -17.89 10.10
C ARG A 244 40.58 -17.50 9.86
N LYS A 245 41.53 -18.41 10.09
CA LYS A 245 42.96 -18.19 9.83
C LYS A 245 43.35 -18.62 8.42
N GLU A 246 42.49 -19.41 7.77
CA GLU A 246 42.56 -19.85 6.37
C GLU A 246 41.87 -18.81 5.47
#